data_AF-A0A1R3RRU5-F1
#
_entry.id   AF-A0A1R3RRU5-F1
#
_cell.length_a   1.000
_cell.length_b   1.000
_cell.length_c   1.000
_cell.angle_alpha   90.00
_cell.angle_beta   90.00
_cell.angle_gamma   90.00
#
_symmetry.space_group_name_H-M   'P 1'
#
loop_
_entity.id
_entity.type
_entity.pdbx_description
1 polymer ?
#
loop_
_entity_poly.entity_id
_entity_poly.type
_entity_poly.pdbx_seq_one_letter_code
_entity_poly.pdbx_strand_id
1 'polypeptide(L)'
;MSSRDRMRGPPPGEVPPQRDPRRAGDGRNGGIAGPGDGTTSRAEKFEDEKRRIMHSCFGKKDNDGSLAESYITHVRIMEDAAYPSTPAPPNSPPENKKPRVIIVAVRRSGRVRMHKARENNDGTFSIGKTWMLDDLSSIQSYNALVPSSPLEQQYKQWAGSVGFVVTVGKPYYWHARTSKEKEFFIGSLV
;
A
#
# COMPACT_ATOMS: atom_id res chain seq x y z
N MET A 1 -37.87 -56.92 3.73
CA MET A 1 -36.74 -57.74 4.22
C MET A 1 -36.27 -58.60 3.06
N SER A 2 -35.20 -58.21 2.36
CA SER A 2 -34.66 -59.00 1.25
C SER A 2 -33.16 -59.13 1.45
N SER A 3 -32.67 -60.36 1.52
CA SER A 3 -31.27 -60.69 1.81
C SER A 3 -30.68 -61.54 0.69
N ARG A 4 -29.53 -61.05 0.21
CA ARG A 4 -28.31 -61.75 -0.24
C ARG A 4 -28.30 -62.46 -1.59
N ASP A 5 -27.66 -61.77 -2.54
CA ASP A 5 -26.89 -62.35 -3.64
C ASP A 5 -25.38 -62.46 -3.29
N ARG A 6 -24.74 -63.51 -3.80
CA ARG A 6 -23.28 -63.74 -3.97
C ARG A 6 -23.17 -64.68 -5.19
N MET A 7 -22.19 -64.66 -6.10
CA MET A 7 -20.82 -64.14 -6.15
C MET A 7 -20.31 -64.34 -7.60
N ARG A 8 -19.29 -63.57 -8.04
CA ARG A 8 -17.95 -64.09 -8.44
C ARG A 8 -17.18 -63.05 -9.26
N GLY A 9 -15.99 -62.67 -8.78
CA GLY A 9 -14.94 -61.96 -9.54
C GLY A 9 -13.55 -62.40 -9.02
N PRO A 10 -12.55 -62.66 -9.90
CA PRO A 10 -11.21 -63.12 -9.50
C PRO A 10 -10.15 -61.99 -9.36
N PRO A 11 -8.92 -62.28 -8.85
CA PRO A 11 -8.05 -61.30 -8.18
C PRO A 11 -6.68 -61.09 -8.93
N PRO A 12 -5.52 -60.67 -8.33
CA PRO A 12 -4.73 -59.52 -8.82
C PRO A 12 -3.25 -59.84 -9.21
N GLY A 13 -2.53 -58.87 -9.80
CA GLY A 13 -1.06 -58.80 -9.69
C GLY A 13 -0.26 -58.25 -10.88
N GLU A 14 0.84 -57.57 -10.53
CA GLU A 14 2.11 -57.33 -11.26
C GLU A 14 2.45 -55.90 -11.75
N VAL A 15 3.52 -55.36 -11.14
CA VAL A 15 4.38 -54.23 -11.55
C VAL A 15 5.79 -54.79 -11.80
N PRO A 16 6.53 -54.40 -12.86
CA PRO A 16 7.79 -53.63 -12.73
C PRO A 16 8.24 -52.90 -14.04
N PRO A 17 9.50 -52.39 -14.22
CA PRO A 17 10.47 -51.74 -13.31
C PRO A 17 11.00 -50.36 -13.82
N GLN A 18 11.75 -49.69 -12.95
CA GLN A 18 12.55 -48.47 -13.18
C GLN A 18 14.00 -48.83 -13.60
N ARG A 19 14.58 -48.08 -14.57
CA ARG A 19 16.05 -48.00 -14.81
C ARG A 19 16.46 -46.63 -15.37
N ASP A 20 17.39 -45.98 -14.68
CA ASP A 20 18.17 -44.80 -15.10
C ASP A 20 19.14 -45.11 -16.26
N PRO A 21 19.60 -44.08 -17.01
CA PRO A 21 21.03 -43.77 -16.92
C PRO A 21 21.41 -42.27 -17.02
N ARG A 22 22.51 -41.92 -16.35
CA ARG A 22 23.24 -40.64 -16.43
C ARG A 22 24.07 -40.58 -17.74
N ARG A 23 24.14 -39.42 -18.44
CA ARG A 23 25.39 -38.70 -18.82
C ARG A 23 25.15 -37.41 -19.64
N ALA A 24 26.16 -36.54 -19.55
CA ALA A 24 26.27 -35.15 -19.95
C ALA A 24 26.19 -34.82 -21.46
N GLY A 25 25.89 -33.55 -21.75
CA GLY A 25 26.10 -32.91 -23.04
C GLY A 25 26.05 -31.39 -22.93
N ASP A 26 27.20 -30.74 -23.15
CA ASP A 26 27.40 -29.31 -23.34
C ASP A 26 26.42 -28.71 -24.36
N GLY A 27 25.84 -27.55 -24.04
CA GLY A 27 24.97 -26.80 -24.92
C GLY A 27 25.07 -25.31 -24.61
N ARG A 28 26.10 -24.66 -25.15
CA ARG A 28 26.20 -23.20 -25.24
C ARG A 28 24.97 -22.66 -25.96
N ASN A 29 24.17 -21.82 -25.30
CA ASN A 29 23.27 -20.92 -26.00
C ASN A 29 23.33 -19.54 -25.35
N GLY A 30 24.05 -18.64 -26.02
CA GLY A 30 24.06 -17.22 -25.71
C GLY A 30 22.69 -16.62 -26.00
N GLY A 31 21.89 -16.44 -24.97
CA GLY A 31 20.74 -15.56 -24.98
C GLY A 31 21.20 -14.15 -24.68
N ILE A 32 21.27 -13.32 -25.71
CA ILE A 32 21.36 -11.86 -25.58
C ILE A 32 20.16 -11.43 -24.73
N ALA A 33 20.42 -11.08 -23.47
CA ALA A 33 19.45 -10.39 -22.65
C ALA A 33 19.27 -8.98 -23.27
N GLY A 34 18.18 -8.83 -24.03
CA GLY A 34 17.64 -7.51 -24.33
C GLY A 34 17.33 -6.77 -23.03
N PRO A 35 17.27 -5.43 -23.02
CA PRO A 35 17.07 -4.64 -21.82
C PRO A 35 15.62 -4.81 -21.35
N GLY A 36 15.41 -5.86 -20.56
CA GLY A 36 14.14 -6.18 -19.92
C GLY A 36 13.95 -5.28 -18.71
N ASP A 37 13.13 -4.26 -18.91
CA ASP A 37 12.40 -3.52 -17.88
C ASP A 37 11.79 -4.49 -16.86
N GLY A 38 12.38 -4.58 -15.67
CA GLY A 38 11.99 -5.58 -14.69
C GLY A 38 12.67 -5.42 -13.34
N THR A 39 11.85 -5.17 -12.32
CA THR A 39 12.09 -5.49 -10.89
C THR A 39 12.75 -4.45 -9.98
N THR A 40 12.54 -3.14 -10.17
CA THR A 40 12.87 -2.17 -9.12
C THR A 40 12.20 -2.55 -7.80
N SER A 41 13.00 -2.79 -6.76
CA SER A 41 12.51 -3.28 -5.47
C SER A 41 11.57 -2.26 -4.81
N ARG A 42 10.69 -2.70 -3.89
CA ARG A 42 9.76 -1.78 -3.21
C ARG A 42 10.49 -0.66 -2.46
N ALA A 43 11.69 -0.96 -1.95
CA ALA A 43 12.57 0.00 -1.30
C ALA A 43 13.14 1.01 -2.31
N GLU A 44 13.60 0.57 -3.48
CA GLU A 44 14.09 1.46 -4.53
C GLU A 44 12.99 2.41 -5.04
N LYS A 45 11.76 1.91 -5.23
CA LYS A 45 10.61 2.76 -5.60
C LYS A 45 10.32 3.82 -4.54
N PHE A 46 10.45 3.47 -3.25
CA PHE A 46 10.26 4.41 -2.16
C PHE A 46 11.37 5.47 -2.10
N GLU A 47 12.63 5.07 -2.26
CA GLU A 47 13.77 6.01 -2.28
C GLU A 47 13.75 6.92 -3.51
N ASP A 48 13.31 6.41 -4.67
CA ASP A 48 13.07 7.23 -5.85
C ASP A 48 11.98 8.29 -5.62
N GLU A 49 10.83 7.87 -5.10
CA GLU A 49 9.70 8.76 -4.80
C GLU A 49 10.10 9.81 -3.76
N LYS A 50 10.79 9.41 -2.69
CA LYS A 50 11.37 10.31 -1.69
C LYS A 50 12.26 11.37 -2.33
N ARG A 51 13.16 11.00 -3.24
CA ARG A 51 14.03 11.96 -3.95
C ARG A 51 13.23 12.96 -4.77
N ARG A 52 12.22 12.49 -5.51
CA ARG A 52 11.34 13.36 -6.32
C ARG A 52 10.50 14.29 -5.45
N ILE A 53 9.99 13.81 -4.32
CA ILE A 53 9.26 14.62 -3.34
C ILE A 53 10.16 15.72 -2.76
N MET A 54 11.36 15.37 -2.29
CA MET A 54 12.30 16.34 -1.74
C MET A 54 12.65 17.42 -2.76
N HIS A 55 12.92 17.03 -4.00
CA HIS A 55 13.22 17.97 -5.08
C HIS A 55 12.04 18.89 -5.43
N SER A 56 10.83 18.33 -5.52
CA SER A 56 9.64 19.07 -5.94
C SER A 56 9.09 20.01 -4.86
N CYS A 57 9.17 19.61 -3.58
CA CYS A 57 8.41 20.25 -2.51
C CYS A 57 9.26 20.85 -1.39
N PHE A 58 10.51 20.38 -1.20
CA PHE A 58 11.31 20.71 -0.02
C PHE A 58 12.68 21.32 -0.36
N GLY A 59 12.84 21.84 -1.58
CA GLY A 59 14.07 22.54 -1.99
C GLY A 59 14.20 23.99 -1.51
N LYS A 60 13.12 24.57 -0.96
CA LYS A 60 13.11 25.97 -0.53
C LYS A 60 14.01 26.18 0.69
N LYS A 61 14.91 27.16 0.59
CA LYS A 61 15.81 27.57 1.66
C LYS A 61 15.33 28.87 2.31
N ASP A 62 15.60 29.00 3.61
CA ASP A 62 15.46 30.25 4.35
C ASP A 62 16.66 31.18 4.09
N ASN A 63 16.61 32.41 4.62
CA ASN A 63 17.60 33.47 4.38
C ASN A 63 19.04 33.08 4.74
N ASP A 64 19.21 32.11 5.63
CA ASP A 64 20.51 31.60 6.08
C ASP A 64 21.01 30.37 5.28
N GLY A 65 20.29 30.00 4.21
CA GLY A 65 20.64 28.88 3.34
C GLY A 65 20.24 27.50 3.86
N SER A 66 19.63 27.41 5.05
CA SER A 66 19.06 26.16 5.58
C SER A 66 17.72 25.82 4.92
N LEU A 67 17.33 24.53 4.89
CA LEU A 67 16.03 24.13 4.36
C LEU A 67 14.90 24.62 5.27
N ALA A 68 13.84 25.19 4.69
CA ALA A 68 12.68 25.67 5.45
C ALA A 68 11.92 24.51 6.13
N GLU A 69 11.87 23.36 5.46
CA GLU A 69 11.26 22.12 5.94
C GLU A 69 12.10 20.91 5.49
N SER A 70 12.28 19.95 6.38
CA SER A 70 12.99 18.70 6.12
C SER A 70 12.00 17.53 6.05
N TYR A 71 12.07 16.75 4.98
CA TYR A 71 11.28 15.54 4.79
C TYR A 71 11.55 14.51 5.91
N ILE A 72 10.49 13.83 6.39
CA ILE A 72 10.57 12.69 7.32
C ILE A 72 10.16 11.39 6.60
N THR A 73 8.92 11.31 6.14
CA THR A 73 8.36 10.10 5.50
C THR A 73 7.18 10.45 4.60
N HIS A 74 6.71 9.48 3.81
CA HIS A 74 5.48 9.61 3.02
C HIS A 74 4.74 8.28 2.87
N VAL A 75 3.47 8.36 2.47
CA VAL A 75 2.67 7.21 2.05
C VAL A 75 1.78 7.59 0.87
N ARG A 76 1.68 6.69 -0.11
CA ARG A 76 0.67 6.81 -1.16
C ARG A 76 -0.69 6.40 -0.63
N ILE A 77 -1.69 7.22 -0.93
CA ILE A 77 -3.08 6.94 -0.58
C ILE A 77 -4.02 7.05 -1.77
N MET A 78 -5.16 6.39 -1.65
CA MET A 78 -6.36 6.67 -2.43
C MET A 78 -7.38 7.35 -1.52
N GLU A 79 -7.89 8.51 -1.94
CA GLU A 79 -9.07 9.14 -1.35
C GLU A 79 -10.27 8.99 -2.28
N ASP A 80 -11.47 8.95 -1.72
CA ASP A 80 -12.71 8.99 -2.49
C ASP A 80 -13.35 10.37 -2.34
N ALA A 81 -13.55 11.08 -3.46
CA ALA A 81 -14.09 12.43 -3.44
C ALA A 81 -15.55 12.51 -2.94
N ALA A 82 -16.34 11.45 -3.13
CA ALA A 82 -17.72 11.37 -2.64
C ALA A 82 -17.79 10.94 -1.17
N TYR A 83 -16.78 10.20 -0.69
CA TYR A 83 -16.68 9.70 0.69
C TYR A 83 -15.34 10.11 1.34
N PRO A 84 -15.10 11.42 1.56
CA PRO A 84 -13.80 11.91 2.02
C PRO A 84 -13.49 11.61 3.49
N SER A 85 -14.51 11.24 4.28
CA SER A 85 -14.42 11.06 5.74
C SER A 85 -14.85 9.68 6.24
N THR A 86 -15.31 8.80 5.35
CA THR A 86 -15.81 7.46 5.69
C THR A 86 -15.37 6.44 4.64
N PRO A 87 -15.34 5.14 4.98
CA PRO A 87 -15.19 4.10 3.98
C PRO A 87 -16.18 4.25 2.84
N ALA A 88 -15.66 4.31 1.61
CA ALA A 88 -16.48 4.31 0.41
C ALA A 88 -17.04 2.90 0.18
N PRO A 89 -18.28 2.78 -0.34
CA PRO A 89 -18.81 1.48 -0.73
C PRO A 89 -17.98 0.87 -1.88
N PRO A 90 -17.92 -0.48 -2.01
CA PRO A 90 -17.13 -1.16 -3.02
C PRO A 90 -17.50 -0.80 -4.47
N ASN A 91 -18.73 -0.35 -4.69
CA ASN A 91 -19.25 0.10 -5.99
C ASN A 91 -19.09 1.60 -6.23
N SER A 92 -18.33 2.33 -5.39
CA SER A 92 -18.05 3.76 -5.64
C SER A 92 -17.35 3.92 -6.99
N PRO A 93 -17.83 4.83 -7.86
CA PRO A 93 -17.29 5.01 -9.19
C PRO A 93 -15.76 5.29 -9.22
N PRO A 94 -15.00 4.72 -10.17
CA PRO A 94 -13.56 4.92 -10.28
C PRO A 94 -13.15 6.39 -10.40
N GLU A 95 -13.96 7.24 -11.03
CA GLU A 95 -13.72 8.67 -11.19
C GLU A 95 -13.66 9.41 -9.85
N ASN A 96 -14.28 8.89 -8.79
CA ASN A 96 -14.20 9.45 -7.45
C ASN A 96 -12.86 9.16 -6.78
N LYS A 97 -12.15 8.13 -7.23
CA LYS A 97 -10.91 7.66 -6.63
C LYS A 97 -9.75 8.55 -7.06
N LYS A 98 -9.14 9.24 -6.11
CA LYS A 98 -8.05 10.19 -6.36
C LYS A 98 -6.75 9.71 -5.72
N PRO A 99 -5.70 9.41 -6.52
CA PRO A 99 -4.38 9.08 -5.98
C PRO A 99 -3.72 10.32 -5.40
N ARG A 100 -3.19 10.21 -4.18
CA ARG A 100 -2.47 11.27 -3.47
C ARG A 100 -1.28 10.71 -2.72
N VAL A 101 -0.45 11.60 -2.21
CA VAL A 101 0.61 11.27 -1.26
C VAL A 101 0.42 12.11 -0.01
N ILE A 102 0.50 11.46 1.15
CA ILE A 102 0.62 12.15 2.43
C ILE A 102 2.09 12.18 2.81
N ILE A 103 2.62 13.36 3.08
CA ILE A 103 4.03 13.60 3.37
C ILE A 103 4.14 14.22 4.76
N VAL A 104 5.07 13.74 5.58
CA VAL A 104 5.39 14.32 6.88
C VAL A 104 6.74 15.02 6.78
N ALA A 105 6.81 16.24 7.27
CA ALA A 105 8.02 17.05 7.28
C ALA A 105 8.14 17.83 8.58
N VAL A 106 9.37 18.21 8.95
CA VAL A 106 9.65 19.00 10.15
C VAL A 106 10.23 20.35 9.76
N ARG A 107 9.69 21.41 10.36
CA ARG A 107 10.27 22.75 10.25
C ARG A 107 11.51 22.84 11.14
N ARG A 108 12.37 23.82 10.87
CA ARG A 108 13.47 24.17 11.78
C ARG A 108 13.04 24.39 13.23
N SER A 109 11.84 24.90 13.47
CA SER A 109 11.32 25.11 14.82
C SER A 109 11.01 23.82 15.58
N GLY A 110 11.24 22.64 14.99
CA GLY A 110 10.83 21.33 15.52
C GLY A 110 9.36 21.00 15.31
N ARG A 111 8.55 21.95 14.83
CA ARG A 111 7.13 21.72 14.55
C ARG A 111 6.97 20.83 13.32
N VAL A 112 6.17 19.79 13.47
CA VAL A 112 5.91 18.82 12.40
C VAL A 112 4.66 19.23 11.61
N ARG A 113 4.74 19.07 10.30
CA ARG A 113 3.65 19.31 9.36
C ARG A 113 3.34 18.03 8.59
N MET A 114 2.07 17.89 8.25
CA MET A 114 1.58 16.89 7.32
C MET A 114 1.08 17.59 6.06
N HIS A 115 1.40 17.06 4.88
CA HIS A 115 1.00 17.60 3.59
C HIS A 115 0.25 16.57 2.78
N LYS A 116 -0.80 16.99 2.07
CA LYS A 116 -1.43 16.20 1.00
C LYS A 116 -0.99 16.76 -0.35
N ALA A 117 -0.35 15.92 -1.13
CA ALA A 117 0.19 16.25 -2.45
C ALA A 117 -0.43 15.39 -3.54
N ARG A 118 -0.35 15.89 -4.77
CA ARG A 118 -0.58 15.12 -6.00
C ARG A 118 0.76 14.91 -6.71
N GLU A 119 0.90 13.78 -7.39
CA GLU A 119 1.94 13.58 -8.40
C GLU A 119 1.43 14.12 -9.74
N ASN A 120 2.24 14.90 -10.43
CA ASN A 120 1.95 15.45 -11.74
C ASN A 120 2.40 14.47 -12.84
N ASN A 121 1.94 14.69 -14.08
CA ASN A 121 2.26 13.81 -15.21
C ASN A 121 3.77 13.77 -15.54
N ASP A 122 4.54 14.78 -15.13
CA ASP A 122 5.99 14.86 -15.28
C ASP A 122 6.77 14.18 -14.14
N GLY A 123 6.07 13.57 -13.17
CA GLY A 123 6.66 12.93 -11.99
C GLY A 123 7.08 13.91 -10.88
N THR A 124 6.76 15.20 -10.99
CA THR A 124 6.92 16.14 -9.88
C THR A 124 5.74 16.05 -8.90
N PHE A 125 5.90 16.61 -7.71
CA PHE A 125 4.84 16.67 -6.69
C PHE A 125 4.39 18.10 -6.42
N SER A 126 3.09 18.28 -6.21
CA SER A 126 2.51 19.56 -5.79
C SER A 126 1.69 19.38 -4.52
N ILE A 127 2.08 20.11 -3.47
CA ILE A 127 1.34 20.19 -2.21
C ILE A 127 0.08 21.02 -2.43
N GLY A 128 -1.09 20.44 -2.14
CA GLY A 128 -2.38 21.13 -2.21
C GLY A 128 -2.98 21.47 -0.84
N LYS A 129 -2.57 20.77 0.22
CA LYS A 129 -3.03 21.02 1.58
C LYS A 129 -1.94 20.72 2.60
N THR A 130 -1.89 21.52 3.65
CA THR A 130 -0.96 21.38 4.78
C THR A 130 -1.75 21.42 6.08
N TRP A 131 -1.36 20.58 7.02
CA TRP A 131 -1.84 20.57 8.40
C TRP A 131 -0.66 20.66 9.36
N MET A 132 -0.87 21.26 10.52
CA MET A 132 0.06 21.12 11.64
C MET A 132 -0.21 19.76 12.30
N LEU A 133 0.84 19.01 12.63
CA LEU A 133 0.63 17.71 13.27
C LEU A 133 0.09 17.86 14.70
N ASP A 134 0.31 19.01 15.34
CA ASP A 134 -0.28 19.38 16.65
C ASP A 134 -1.82 19.32 16.63
N ASP A 135 -2.46 19.46 15.45
CA ASP A 135 -3.91 19.42 15.28
C ASP A 135 -4.45 17.98 15.12
N LEU A 136 -3.57 16.97 15.11
CA LEU A 136 -3.95 15.55 15.02
C LEU A 136 -4.62 15.11 16.31
N SER A 137 -5.92 14.80 16.23
CA SER A 137 -6.71 14.43 17.41
C SER A 137 -6.98 12.93 17.52
N SER A 138 -6.98 12.20 16.41
CA SER A 138 -7.20 10.74 16.44
C SER A 138 -6.75 10.06 15.15
N ILE A 139 -6.28 8.81 15.27
CA ILE A 139 -6.10 7.89 14.15
C ILE A 139 -6.94 6.64 14.42
N GLN A 140 -7.82 6.28 13.50
CA GLN A 140 -8.63 5.06 13.57
C GLN A 140 -8.19 4.05 12.50
N SER A 141 -7.77 2.87 12.95
CA SER A 141 -7.52 1.71 12.08
C SER A 141 -8.65 0.70 12.23
N TYR A 142 -9.08 0.09 11.13
CA TYR A 142 -10.18 -0.87 11.13
C TYR A 142 -9.74 -2.31 11.47
N ASN A 143 -8.44 -2.60 11.52
CA ASN A 143 -7.92 -3.96 11.77
C ASN A 143 -8.41 -4.53 13.10
N ALA A 144 -8.29 -3.74 14.18
CA ALA A 144 -8.65 -4.13 15.53
C ALA A 144 -9.99 -3.55 16.01
N LEU A 145 -10.71 -2.81 15.15
CA LEU A 145 -11.99 -2.21 15.53
C LEU A 145 -13.01 -3.33 15.84
N VAL A 146 -13.58 -3.32 17.04
CA VAL A 146 -14.72 -4.18 17.39
C VAL A 146 -16.00 -3.37 17.12
N PRO A 147 -16.78 -3.71 16.07
CA PRO A 147 -17.96 -2.93 15.73
C PRO A 147 -19.02 -2.96 16.83
N SER A 148 -19.57 -1.79 17.16
CA SER A 148 -20.68 -1.64 18.10
C SER A 148 -22.03 -1.46 17.40
N SER A 149 -22.03 -1.23 16.09
CA SER A 149 -23.23 -1.04 15.28
C SER A 149 -23.11 -1.74 13.90
N PRO A 150 -24.25 -2.02 13.22
CA PRO A 150 -24.23 -2.54 11.85
C PRO A 150 -23.47 -1.63 10.88
N LEU A 151 -23.56 -0.31 11.06
CA LEU A 151 -22.85 0.66 10.23
C LEU A 151 -21.33 0.54 10.41
N GLU A 152 -20.84 0.43 11.65
CA GLU A 152 -19.42 0.22 11.91
C GLU A 152 -18.90 -1.11 11.36
N GLN A 153 -19.74 -2.15 11.39
CA GLN A 153 -19.40 -3.45 10.81
C GLN A 153 -19.22 -3.33 9.30
N GLN A 154 -20.13 -2.62 8.63
CA GLN A 154 -20.05 -2.33 7.20
C GLN A 154 -18.81 -1.49 6.87
N TYR A 155 -18.54 -0.44 7.64
CA TYR A 155 -17.33 0.38 7.48
C TYR A 155 -16.04 -0.42 7.68
N LYS A 156 -16.00 -1.33 8.66
CA LYS A 156 -14.87 -2.24 8.84
C LYS A 156 -14.67 -3.15 7.63
N GLN A 157 -15.76 -3.70 7.08
CA GLN A 157 -15.70 -4.55 5.88
C GLN A 157 -15.18 -3.76 4.67
N TRP A 158 -15.67 -2.54 4.45
CA TRP A 158 -15.27 -1.70 3.31
C TRP A 158 -13.85 -1.16 3.43
N ALA A 159 -13.40 -0.86 4.65
CA ALA A 159 -12.04 -0.39 4.88
C ALA A 159 -10.98 -1.49 4.76
N GLY A 160 -11.35 -2.72 5.14
CA GLY A 160 -10.44 -3.85 5.15
C GLY A 160 -9.16 -3.55 5.96
N SER A 161 -8.04 -4.11 5.51
CA SER A 161 -6.74 -3.93 6.19
C SER A 161 -5.98 -2.68 5.79
N VAL A 162 -6.44 -1.95 4.77
CA VAL A 162 -5.69 -0.81 4.19
C VAL A 162 -6.30 0.55 4.49
N GLY A 163 -7.57 0.58 4.91
CA GLY A 163 -8.28 1.80 5.25
C GLY A 163 -7.99 2.29 6.67
N PHE A 164 -7.99 3.62 6.82
CA PHE A 164 -7.83 4.31 8.10
C PHE A 164 -8.44 5.72 8.03
N VAL A 165 -8.81 6.25 9.19
CA VAL A 165 -9.24 7.65 9.35
C VAL A 165 -8.18 8.39 10.13
N VAL A 166 -7.81 9.58 9.66
CA VAL A 166 -6.98 10.55 10.39
C VAL A 166 -7.84 11.78 10.66
N THR A 167 -7.96 12.19 11.92
CA THR A 167 -8.72 13.39 12.29
C THR A 167 -7.77 14.52 12.60
N VAL A 168 -7.82 15.56 11.76
CA VAL A 168 -7.05 16.80 11.93
C VAL A 168 -8.00 17.98 11.74
N GLY A 169 -8.63 18.40 12.84
CA GLY A 169 -9.82 19.27 12.87
C GLY A 169 -11.08 18.66 12.24
N LYS A 170 -10.94 17.85 11.18
CA LYS A 170 -11.99 17.07 10.51
C LYS A 170 -11.48 15.65 10.21
N PRO A 171 -12.36 14.64 10.11
CA PRO A 171 -11.97 13.30 9.71
C PRO A 171 -11.62 13.22 8.22
N TYR A 172 -10.54 12.54 7.89
CA TYR A 172 -10.12 12.21 6.53
C TYR A 172 -9.93 10.70 6.43
N TYR A 173 -10.67 10.09 5.52
CA TYR A 173 -10.58 8.67 5.25
C TYR A 173 -9.71 8.39 4.03
N TRP A 174 -8.74 7.49 4.19
CA TRP A 174 -7.79 7.11 3.14
C TRP A 174 -7.55 5.61 3.12
N HIS A 175 -7.17 5.11 1.94
CA HIS A 175 -6.61 3.76 1.74
C HIS A 175 -5.13 3.85 1.40
N ALA A 176 -4.27 3.11 2.10
CA ALA A 176 -2.90 2.87 1.64
C ALA A 176 -2.88 1.78 0.54
N ARG A 177 -1.77 1.61 -0.18
CA ARG A 177 -1.65 0.53 -1.17
C ARG A 177 -1.59 -0.86 -0.51
N THR A 178 -1.02 -0.94 0.70
CA THR A 178 -0.86 -2.20 1.44
C THR A 178 -1.03 -1.99 2.94
N SER A 179 -1.38 -3.04 3.70
CA SER A 179 -1.49 -2.96 5.17
C SER A 179 -0.16 -2.58 5.81
N LYS A 180 0.96 -3.07 5.27
CA LYS A 180 2.30 -2.77 5.78
C LYS A 180 2.68 -1.29 5.60
N GLU A 181 2.32 -0.67 4.47
CA GLU A 181 2.51 0.79 4.29
C GLU A 181 1.65 1.58 5.25
N LYS A 182 0.39 1.19 5.43
CA LYS A 182 -0.52 1.81 6.40
C LYS A 182 0.06 1.77 7.82
N GLU A 183 0.46 0.59 8.28
CA GLU A 183 0.97 0.39 9.64
C GLU A 183 2.27 1.15 9.89
N PHE A 184 3.22 1.11 8.94
CA PHE A 184 4.45 1.89 9.02
C PHE A 184 4.17 3.40 9.08
N PHE A 185 3.26 3.89 8.23
CA PHE A 185 2.91 5.30 8.21
C PHE A 185 2.21 5.74 9.50
N ILE A 186 1.22 5.00 9.98
CA ILE A 186 0.55 5.31 11.26
C ILE A 186 1.56 5.30 12.41
N GLY A 187 2.49 4.32 12.44
CA GLY A 187 3.55 4.25 13.45
C GLY A 187 4.53 5.42 13.41
N SER A 188 4.61 6.16 12.29
CA SER A 188 5.44 7.37 12.17
C SER A 188 4.72 8.66 12.60
N LEU A 189 3.40 8.60 12.85
CA LEU A 189 2.60 9.75 13.29
C LEU A 189 2.42 9.81 14.82
N VAL A 190 2.81 8.76 15.54
CA VAL A 190 2.61 8.59 17.00
C VAL A 190 3.91 8.53 17.77
#